data_AF-A0A5S9MD40-F1
#
_entry.id   AF-A0A5S9MD40-F1
#
_cell.length_a   1.000
_cell.length_b   1.000
_cell.length_c   1.000
_cell.angle_alpha   90.00
_cell.angle_beta   90.00
_cell.angle_gamma   90.00
#
_symmetry.space_group_name_H-M   'P 1'
#
loop_
_entity.id
_entity.type
_entity.pdbx_description
1 polymer ?
#
loop_
_entity_poly.entity_id
_entity_poly.type
_entity_poly.pdbx_seq_one_letter_code
_entity_poly.pdbx_strand_id
1 'polypeptide(L)'
;MINGDGHTWVAMDYRKTKENPAIHYFDVEMEEDFKLADSFDEFIQGLYTAEYTVDEEAAEGENELSEVHLSKEELEVIFELDVLDEGNLYKIQYYPMVDLKEIEWFFFKKMQYHIENTKDEDALYQVADTILCIFLLNQNMPINEKKN
;
A
#
# COMPACT_ATOMS: atom_id res chain seq x y z
N MET A 1 -18.23 -12.53 12.61
CA MET A 1 -17.05 -11.95 11.96
C MET A 1 -16.54 -10.84 12.86
N ILE A 2 -15.24 -10.78 13.11
CA ILE A 2 -14.63 -9.82 14.04
C ILE A 2 -13.97 -8.68 13.25
N ASN A 3 -13.21 -8.99 12.19
CA ASN A 3 -12.56 -8.01 11.32
C ASN A 3 -12.22 -8.64 9.95
N GLY A 4 -12.01 -7.81 8.92
CA GLY A 4 -11.49 -8.22 7.61
C GLY A 4 -11.75 -7.19 6.50
N ASP A 5 -11.07 -7.35 5.37
CA ASP A 5 -11.04 -6.40 4.24
C ASP A 5 -11.59 -6.96 2.92
N GLY A 6 -11.93 -8.26 2.89
CA GLY A 6 -12.46 -8.94 1.71
C GLY A 6 -11.52 -10.03 1.17
N HIS A 7 -10.24 -10.00 1.53
CA HIS A 7 -9.28 -11.06 1.22
C HIS A 7 -8.90 -11.85 2.48
N THR A 8 -8.81 -11.14 3.61
CA THR A 8 -8.47 -11.74 4.90
C THR A 8 -9.56 -11.50 5.94
N TRP A 9 -9.78 -12.48 6.83
CA TRP A 9 -10.76 -12.36 7.92
C TRP A 9 -10.31 -13.00 9.22
N VAL A 10 -10.62 -12.33 10.32
CA VAL A 10 -10.63 -12.92 11.66
C VAL A 10 -12.08 -13.19 12.06
N ALA A 11 -12.41 -14.45 12.30
CA ALA A 11 -13.79 -14.86 12.58
C ALA A 11 -13.91 -15.99 13.61
N MET A 12 -15.06 -16.02 14.27
CA MET A 12 -15.47 -17.11 15.16
C MET A 12 -15.91 -18.32 14.33
N ASP A 13 -15.27 -19.46 14.54
CA ASP A 13 -15.58 -20.72 13.85
C ASP A 13 -16.67 -21.52 14.57
N TYR A 14 -17.91 -21.38 14.08
CA TYR A 14 -19.07 -22.12 14.57
C TYR A 14 -19.29 -23.47 13.90
N ARG A 15 -18.40 -23.93 13.01
CA ARG A 15 -18.59 -25.20 12.27
C ARG A 15 -18.68 -26.40 13.21
N LYS A 16 -17.99 -26.36 14.35
CA LYS A 16 -17.89 -27.48 15.31
C LYS A 16 -18.65 -27.26 16.62
N THR A 17 -18.88 -26.02 17.03
CA THR A 17 -19.56 -25.69 18.29
C THR A 17 -20.49 -24.49 18.13
N LYS A 18 -21.57 -24.46 18.90
CA LYS A 18 -22.53 -23.34 18.96
C LYS A 18 -22.24 -22.37 20.12
N GLU A 19 -21.54 -22.85 21.14
CA GLU A 19 -21.20 -22.08 22.33
C GLU A 19 -19.67 -22.07 22.46
N ASN A 20 -19.10 -20.87 22.68
CA ASN A 20 -17.65 -20.62 22.74
C ASN A 20 -16.86 -21.18 21.54
N PRO A 21 -17.09 -20.64 20.32
CA PRO A 21 -16.32 -21.01 19.14
C PRO A 21 -14.87 -20.55 19.24
N ALA A 22 -13.99 -21.31 18.60
CA ALA A 22 -12.61 -20.91 18.38
C ALA A 22 -12.54 -19.69 17.45
N ILE A 23 -11.47 -18.92 17.57
CA ILE A 23 -11.17 -17.81 16.66
C ILE A 23 -10.21 -18.32 15.59
N HIS A 24 -10.54 -18.07 14.33
CA HIS A 24 -9.75 -18.47 13.16
C HIS A 24 -9.37 -17.24 12.33
N TYR A 25 -8.21 -17.34 11.70
CA TYR A 25 -7.80 -16.50 10.59
C TYR A 25 -8.05 -17.23 9.28
N PHE A 26 -8.54 -16.49 8.30
CA PHE A 26 -8.79 -16.95 6.96
C PHE A 26 -8.10 -16.02 5.97
N ASP A 27 -7.36 -16.60 5.04
CA ASP A 27 -6.80 -15.93 3.87
C ASP A 27 -7.31 -16.67 2.62
N VAL A 28 -8.06 -15.97 1.77
CA VAL A 28 -8.61 -16.58 0.56
C VAL A 28 -7.59 -16.68 -0.55
N GLU A 29 -6.67 -15.73 -0.63
CA GLU A 29 -5.67 -15.69 -1.71
C GLU A 29 -4.67 -16.82 -1.51
N MET A 30 -4.26 -17.07 -0.26
CA MET A 30 -3.33 -18.13 0.10
C MET A 30 -4.02 -19.47 0.44
N GLU A 31 -5.36 -19.51 0.43
CA GLU A 31 -6.17 -20.66 0.87
C GLU A 31 -5.83 -21.13 2.31
N GLU A 32 -5.47 -20.21 3.20
CA GLU A 32 -5.09 -20.53 4.58
C GLU A 32 -6.29 -20.46 5.55
N ASP A 33 -6.38 -21.48 6.42
CA ASP A 33 -7.32 -21.57 7.55
C ASP A 33 -6.53 -22.06 8.75
N PHE A 34 -6.25 -21.18 9.71
CA PHE A 34 -5.62 -21.58 10.97
C PHE A 34 -6.27 -20.93 12.20
N LYS A 35 -6.22 -21.69 13.29
CA LYS A 35 -6.83 -21.32 14.57
C LYS A 35 -5.91 -20.37 15.34
N LEU A 36 -6.45 -19.22 15.74
CA LEU A 36 -5.78 -18.20 16.55
C LEU A 36 -5.97 -18.41 18.06
N ALA A 37 -7.18 -18.80 18.50
CA ALA A 37 -7.50 -19.01 19.91
C ALA A 37 -8.66 -20.00 20.07
N ASP A 38 -8.78 -20.65 21.24
CA ASP A 38 -9.89 -21.57 21.53
C ASP A 38 -11.18 -20.85 21.92
N SER A 39 -11.09 -19.58 22.31
CA SER A 39 -12.25 -18.75 22.63
C SER A 39 -12.02 -17.28 22.34
N PHE A 40 -13.10 -16.50 22.30
CA PHE A 40 -13.01 -15.04 22.16
C PHE A 40 -12.31 -14.38 23.35
N ASP A 41 -12.55 -14.87 24.57
CA ASP A 41 -11.91 -14.31 25.77
C ASP A 41 -10.39 -14.52 25.76
N GLU A 42 -9.94 -15.71 25.34
CA GLU A 42 -8.52 -16.01 25.17
C GLU A 42 -7.89 -15.14 24.07
N PHE A 43 -8.61 -14.94 22.95
CA PHE A 43 -8.15 -14.06 21.88
C PHE A 43 -7.91 -12.63 22.39
N ILE A 44 -8.85 -12.05 23.14
CA ILE A 44 -8.72 -10.70 23.69
C ILE A 44 -7.58 -10.61 24.72
N GLN A 45 -7.39 -11.64 25.55
CA GLN A 45 -6.29 -11.67 26.51
C GLN A 45 -4.90 -11.73 25.85
N GLY A 46 -4.81 -12.31 24.65
CA GLY A 46 -3.59 -12.36 23.86
C GLY A 46 -3.30 -11.08 23.08
N LEU A 47 -4.25 -10.15 22.97
CA LEU A 47 -4.02 -8.87 22.31
C LEU A 47 -3.14 -7.97 23.19
N TYR A 48 -2.08 -7.46 22.60
CA TYR A 48 -1.24 -6.43 23.19
C TYR A 48 -1.07 -5.30 22.18
N THR A 49 -0.89 -4.08 22.68
CA THR A 49 -0.37 -3.02 21.84
C THR A 49 1.08 -3.33 21.60
N ALA A 50 1.43 -3.70 20.37
CA ALA A 50 2.82 -3.75 19.96
C ALA A 50 3.36 -2.31 20.04
N GLU A 51 4.13 -2.02 21.08
CA GLU A 51 5.10 -0.93 20.99
C GLU A 51 6.17 -1.45 20.03
N TYR A 52 6.15 -0.95 18.80
CA TYR A 52 7.26 -1.14 17.87
C TYR A 52 8.47 -0.42 18.49
N THR A 53 9.20 -1.09 19.38
CA THR A 53 10.62 -0.82 19.49
C THR A 53 11.15 -1.23 18.13
N VAL A 54 11.54 -0.25 17.33
CA VAL A 54 12.26 -0.49 16.08
C VAL A 54 13.40 -1.44 16.45
N ASP A 55 13.20 -2.73 16.16
CA ASP A 55 14.26 -3.72 16.25
C ASP A 55 15.23 -3.25 15.17
N GLU A 56 16.47 -2.92 15.55
CA GLU A 56 17.47 -2.38 14.60
C GLU A 56 17.68 -3.31 13.39
N GLU A 57 17.24 -4.57 13.48
CA GLU A 57 17.28 -5.57 12.41
C GLU A 57 15.94 -5.76 11.64
N ALA A 58 14.82 -5.22 12.14
CA ALA A 58 13.53 -5.17 11.46
C ALA A 58 13.04 -3.72 11.26
N ALA A 59 13.99 -2.80 11.06
CA ALA A 59 13.73 -1.57 10.34
C ALA A 59 13.38 -1.95 8.88
N GLU A 60 12.14 -2.41 8.64
CA GLU A 60 11.40 -1.77 7.56
C GLU A 60 11.40 -0.31 7.93
N GLY A 61 12.34 0.43 7.35
CA GLY A 61 12.77 1.71 7.86
C GLY A 61 11.57 2.50 8.35
N GLU A 62 11.69 3.08 9.54
CA GLU A 62 11.29 4.48 9.61
C GLU A 62 11.87 5.08 8.34
N ASN A 63 11.03 5.32 7.32
CA ASN A 63 11.47 5.92 6.09
C ASN A 63 11.83 7.33 6.55
N GLU A 64 13.06 7.50 7.04
CA GLU A 64 13.82 8.70 6.76
C GLU A 64 13.58 8.89 5.28
N LEU A 65 12.66 9.80 4.96
CA LEU A 65 12.38 10.20 3.60
C LEU A 65 13.75 10.45 3.01
N SER A 66 14.17 9.57 2.11
CA SER A 66 15.44 9.71 1.43
C SER A 66 15.46 11.14 0.90
N GLU A 67 16.38 11.98 1.39
CA GLU A 67 16.57 13.34 0.87
C GLU A 67 16.99 13.31 -0.62
N VAL A 68 17.28 12.11 -1.16
CA VAL A 68 17.55 11.89 -2.57
C VAL A 68 16.23 11.94 -3.33
N HIS A 69 15.94 13.12 -3.86
CA HIS A 69 14.89 13.35 -4.82
C HIS A 69 15.27 12.82 -6.20
N LEU A 70 14.30 12.21 -6.89
CA LEU A 70 14.44 11.85 -8.30
C LEU A 70 14.45 13.14 -9.14
N SER A 71 15.42 13.29 -10.06
CA SER A 71 15.42 14.40 -11.01
C SER A 71 14.40 14.20 -12.13
N LYS A 72 14.04 15.28 -12.82
CA LYS A 72 13.08 15.22 -13.93
C LYS A 72 13.64 14.45 -15.12
N GLU A 73 14.94 14.59 -15.39
CA GLU A 73 15.62 13.88 -16.46
C GLU A 73 15.62 12.37 -16.20
N GLU A 74 15.86 11.93 -14.97
CA GLU A 74 15.78 10.51 -14.59
C GLU A 74 14.34 9.98 -14.69
N LEU A 75 13.36 10.78 -14.29
CA LEU A 75 11.95 10.44 -14.43
C LEU A 75 11.54 10.26 -15.89
N GLU A 76 12.01 11.14 -16.78
CA GLU A 76 11.73 11.02 -18.22
C GLU A 76 12.35 9.75 -18.81
N VAL A 77 13.57 9.40 -18.41
CA VAL A 77 14.22 8.14 -18.82
C VAL A 77 13.42 6.92 -18.36
N ILE A 78 12.87 6.93 -17.14
CA ILE A 78 12.01 5.85 -16.65
C ILE A 78 10.75 5.71 -17.53
N PHE A 79 10.14 6.83 -17.93
CA PHE A 79 8.95 6.80 -18.79
C PHE A 79 9.24 6.46 -20.26
N GLU A 80 10.51 6.41 -20.68
CA GLU A 80 10.91 5.91 -22.01
C GLU A 80 11.09 4.39 -22.03
N LEU A 81 11.06 3.72 -20.87
CA LEU A 81 11.14 2.27 -20.79
C LEU A 81 9.82 1.63 -21.25
N ASP A 82 9.93 0.51 -21.97
CA ASP A 82 8.78 -0.27 -22.45
C ASP A 82 7.93 -0.84 -21.30
N VAL A 83 8.52 -1.05 -20.13
CA VAL A 83 7.87 -1.61 -18.93
C VAL A 83 8.28 -0.81 -17.71
N LEU A 84 7.27 -0.39 -16.94
CA LEU A 84 7.46 0.15 -15.59
C LEU A 84 7.48 -1.03 -14.62
N ASP A 85 8.67 -1.49 -14.26
CA ASP A 85 8.83 -2.49 -13.21
C ASP A 85 8.73 -1.87 -11.82
N GLU A 86 8.60 -2.73 -10.81
CA GLU A 86 8.49 -2.36 -9.40
C GLU A 86 9.63 -1.43 -8.93
N GLY A 87 10.87 -1.68 -9.39
CA GLY A 87 12.02 -0.87 -9.02
C GLY A 87 11.98 0.55 -9.59
N ASN A 88 11.45 0.71 -10.80
CA ASN A 88 11.24 2.02 -11.41
C ASN A 88 10.06 2.75 -10.79
N LEU A 89 8.97 2.04 -10.47
CA LEU A 89 7.84 2.58 -9.74
C LEU A 89 8.25 3.10 -8.37
N TYR A 90 9.05 2.36 -7.62
CA TYR A 90 9.61 2.80 -6.33
C TYR A 90 10.40 4.12 -6.46
N LYS A 91 11.24 4.28 -7.49
CA LYS A 91 11.99 5.53 -7.71
C LYS A 91 11.08 6.73 -7.97
N ILE A 92 10.00 6.52 -8.74
CA ILE A 92 9.03 7.58 -9.06
C ILE A 92 8.41 8.17 -7.80
N GLN A 93 8.25 7.37 -6.73
CA GLN A 93 7.68 7.83 -5.45
C GLN A 93 8.46 9.01 -4.82
N TYR A 94 9.75 9.13 -5.14
CA TYR A 94 10.65 10.17 -4.63
C TYR A 94 10.77 11.40 -5.54
N TYR A 95 9.96 11.50 -6.61
CA TYR A 95 9.91 12.69 -7.45
C TYR A 95 9.18 13.85 -6.73
N PRO A 96 9.84 15.00 -6.51
CA PRO A 96 9.24 16.12 -5.78
C PRO A 96 8.24 16.86 -6.66
N MET A 97 6.94 16.73 -6.35
CA MET A 97 5.87 17.37 -7.13
C MET A 97 5.61 18.80 -6.64
N VAL A 98 6.43 19.74 -7.11
CA VAL A 98 6.48 21.11 -6.57
C VAL A 98 5.52 22.10 -7.25
N ASP A 99 5.05 21.83 -8.48
CA ASP A 99 4.16 22.74 -9.20
C ASP A 99 2.96 22.04 -9.86
N LEU A 100 1.84 22.77 -9.99
CA LEU A 100 0.58 22.26 -10.53
C LEU A 100 0.67 21.82 -11.99
N LYS A 101 1.53 22.45 -12.81
CA LYS A 101 1.69 22.07 -14.22
C LYS A 101 2.46 20.76 -14.34
N GLU A 102 3.41 20.51 -13.44
CA GLU A 102 4.15 19.26 -13.35
C GLU A 102 3.29 18.12 -12.84
N ILE A 103 2.45 18.37 -11.83
CA ILE A 103 1.42 17.41 -11.40
C ILE A 103 0.49 17.09 -12.57
N GLU A 104 0.04 18.11 -13.30
CA GLU A 104 -0.87 17.91 -14.43
C GLU A 104 -0.20 17.08 -15.53
N TRP A 105 1.05 17.40 -15.88
CA TRP A 105 1.83 16.64 -16.84
C TRP A 105 2.07 15.20 -16.39
N PHE A 106 2.46 14.99 -15.13
CA PHE A 106 2.76 13.67 -14.59
C PHE A 106 1.51 12.77 -14.58
N PHE A 107 0.44 13.20 -13.93
CA PHE A 107 -0.75 12.35 -13.76
C PHE A 107 -1.57 12.23 -15.05
N PHE A 108 -1.85 13.32 -15.75
CA PHE A 108 -2.76 13.31 -16.90
C PHE A 108 -2.09 13.01 -18.23
N LYS A 109 -0.75 13.11 -18.34
CA LYS A 109 -0.05 12.74 -19.59
C LYS A 109 0.72 11.44 -19.48
N LYS A 110 1.44 11.22 -18.38
CA LYS A 110 2.28 10.02 -18.23
C LYS A 110 1.53 8.88 -17.57
N MET A 111 1.03 9.06 -16.34
CA MET A 111 0.37 7.97 -15.62
C MET A 111 -0.91 7.49 -16.32
N GLN A 112 -1.73 8.42 -16.84
CA GLN A 112 -2.92 8.05 -17.61
C GLN A 112 -2.56 7.18 -18.83
N TYR A 113 -1.48 7.49 -19.56
CA TYR A 113 -1.03 6.67 -20.68
C TYR A 113 -0.68 5.25 -20.23
N HIS A 114 0.06 5.09 -19.12
CA HIS A 114 0.42 3.77 -18.62
C HIS A 114 -0.80 2.99 -18.11
N ILE A 115 -1.76 3.64 -17.45
CA ILE A 115 -3.00 3.01 -17.01
C ILE A 115 -3.83 2.50 -18.20
N GLU A 116 -3.93 3.29 -19.27
CA GLU A 116 -4.73 2.91 -20.45
C GLU A 116 -4.08 1.80 -21.31
N ASN A 117 -2.75 1.69 -21.26
CA ASN A 117 -2.01 0.73 -22.10
C ASN A 117 -1.54 -0.53 -21.35
N THR A 118 -1.64 -0.55 -20.01
CA THR A 118 -1.30 -1.74 -19.21
C THR A 118 -2.50 -2.69 -19.15
N LYS A 119 -2.27 -3.96 -19.48
CA LYS A 119 -3.31 -5.02 -19.47
C LYS A 119 -3.19 -5.95 -18.27
N ASP A 120 -2.08 -5.88 -17.56
CA ASP A 120 -1.73 -6.71 -16.42
C ASP A 120 -2.29 -6.09 -15.14
N GLU A 121 -3.06 -6.87 -14.37
CA GLU A 121 -3.78 -6.38 -13.19
C GLU A 121 -2.81 -6.06 -12.03
N ASP A 122 -1.77 -6.87 -11.86
CA ASP A 122 -0.73 -6.66 -10.85
C ASP A 122 0.04 -5.37 -11.12
N ALA A 123 0.42 -5.13 -12.38
CA ALA A 123 1.05 -3.87 -12.78
C ALA A 123 0.13 -2.65 -12.56
N LEU A 124 -1.17 -2.78 -12.77
CA LEU A 124 -2.14 -1.72 -12.47
C LEU A 124 -2.24 -1.43 -10.97
N TYR A 125 -2.19 -2.48 -10.12
CA TYR A 125 -2.15 -2.33 -8.68
C TYR A 125 -0.89 -1.57 -8.22
N GLN A 126 0.29 -1.95 -8.72
CA GLN A 126 1.55 -1.27 -8.38
C GLN A 126 1.57 0.20 -8.83
N VAL A 127 0.96 0.49 -9.98
CA VAL A 127 0.76 1.87 -10.46
C VAL A 127 -0.13 2.66 -9.49
N ALA A 128 -1.24 2.08 -9.01
CA ALA A 128 -2.14 2.72 -8.06
C ALA A 128 -1.47 2.96 -6.69
N ASP A 129 -0.71 1.98 -6.20
CA ASP A 129 0.06 2.09 -4.96
C ASP A 129 1.13 3.20 -5.05
N THR A 130 1.85 3.27 -6.17
CA THR A 130 2.83 4.35 -6.43
C THR A 130 2.18 5.73 -6.38
N ILE A 131 0.98 5.89 -6.95
CA ILE A 131 0.22 7.14 -6.88
C ILE A 131 -0.13 7.50 -5.42
N LEU A 132 -0.57 6.51 -4.63
CA LEU A 132 -0.88 6.70 -3.22
C LEU A 132 0.35 7.12 -2.42
N CYS A 133 1.49 6.43 -2.61
CA CYS A 133 2.76 6.78 -1.98
C CYS A 133 3.19 8.21 -2.31
N ILE A 134 3.11 8.63 -3.57
CA ILE A 134 3.42 10.01 -3.97
C ILE A 134 2.59 11.03 -3.16
N PHE A 135 1.30 10.80 -2.97
CA PHE A 135 0.44 11.68 -2.17
C PHE A 135 0.82 11.71 -0.68
N LEU A 136 1.23 10.56 -0.13
CA LEU A 136 1.65 10.47 1.27
C LEU A 136 3.00 11.16 1.53
N LEU A 137 3.94 11.01 0.59
CA LEU A 137 5.30 11.56 0.70
C LEU A 137 5.36 13.05 0.34
N ASN A 138 4.49 13.54 -0.56
CA ASN A 138 4.44 14.95 -0.97
C ASN A 138 3.35 15.75 -0.20
N GLN A 139 3.48 15.86 1.13
CA GLN A 139 2.47 16.57 1.96
C GLN A 139 2.30 18.07 1.64
N ASN A 140 3.29 18.68 0.97
CA ASN A 140 3.27 20.08 0.53
C ASN A 140 2.83 20.24 -0.95
N MET A 141 2.26 19.19 -1.55
CA MET A 141 1.84 19.23 -2.94
C MET A 141 0.86 20.41 -3.16
N PRO A 142 1.08 21.26 -4.18
CA PRO A 142 0.23 22.41 -4.40
C PRO A 142 -1.21 21.98 -4.71
N ILE A 143 -2.16 22.60 -4.02
CA ILE A 143 -3.59 22.34 -4.18
C ILE A 143 -4.14 23.35 -5.20
N ASN A 144 -5.00 22.88 -6.11
CA ASN A 144 -5.72 23.78 -7.01
C ASN A 144 -6.76 24.58 -6.22
N GLU A 145 -6.39 25.78 -5.76
CA GLU A 145 -7.34 26.77 -5.28
C GLU A 145 -8.16 27.29 -6.48
N LYS A 146 -9.20 26.56 -6.86
CA LYS A 146 -10.25 27.14 -7.71
C LYS A 146 -10.85 28.33 -6.97
N LYS A 147 -10.40 29.55 -7.32
CA LYS A 147 -11.22 30.75 -7.12
C LYS A 147 -12.45 30.60 -8.02
N ASN A 148 -13.59 30.32 -7.38
CA ASN A 148 -14.93 30.44 -7.99
C ASN A 148 -15.14 31.83 -8.60
#